data_AF-A0A7W6WU47-F1
#
_entry.id   AF-A0A7W6WU47-F1
#
_cell.length_a   1.000
_cell.length_b   1.000
_cell.length_c   1.000
_cell.angle_alpha   90.00
_cell.angle_beta   90.00
_cell.angle_gamma   90.00
#
_symmetry.space_group_name_H-M   'P 1'
#
loop_
_entity.id
_entity.type
_entity.pdbx_description
1 polymer ?
#
loop_
_entity_poly.entity_id
_entity_poly.type
_entity_poly.pdbx_seq_one_letter_code
_entity_poly.pdbx_strand_id
1 'polypeptide(L)'
;MIAITCAAGVIVWSYLVAGVAGRLGQDVSSRFLEHGSVIPSLNNSALTAQSLSLWLRDSSTAQYARPYRLFVIPLDLVYLALLGGFLATGALWCAEALAWPDALKLWQWYLVLAPAVLYVVADTLEDVLIFVLLRSSTTVSSGLFSIMRFATAAKLVFVSVALFETLALGVASTLMVGD
;
A
#
# COMPACT_ATOMS: atom_id res chain seq x y z
N MET A 1 -23.00 1.58 1.57
CA MET A 1 -22.62 1.08 2.93
C MET A 1 -21.19 0.54 2.98
N ILE A 2 -20.80 -0.42 2.12
CA ILE A 2 -19.45 -1.02 2.14
C ILE A 2 -18.33 0.02 2.03
N ALA A 3 -18.38 0.92 1.03
CA ALA A 3 -17.38 1.97 0.85
C ALA A 3 -17.18 2.84 2.10
N ILE A 4 -18.28 3.23 2.77
CA ILE A 4 -18.23 4.05 3.98
C ILE A 4 -17.58 3.28 5.14
N THR A 5 -17.97 2.01 5.33
CA THR A 5 -17.37 1.13 6.35
C THR A 5 -15.88 0.95 6.10
N CYS A 6 -15.48 0.72 4.84
CA CYS A 6 -14.08 0.60 4.44
C CYS A 6 -13.32 1.90 4.70
N ALA A 7 -13.86 3.06 4.31
CA ALA A 7 -13.24 4.37 4.56
C ALA A 7 -13.04 4.67 6.05
N ALA A 8 -14.09 4.46 6.86
CA ALA A 8 -14.00 4.60 8.31
C ALA A 8 -12.95 3.64 8.90
N GLY A 9 -12.92 2.41 8.39
CA GLY A 9 -11.91 1.41 8.72
C GLY A 9 -10.50 1.89 8.42
N VAL A 10 -10.22 2.40 7.22
CA VAL A 10 -8.90 2.94 6.82
C VAL A 10 -8.41 4.01 7.80
N ILE A 11 -9.29 4.93 8.20
CA ILE A 11 -8.95 6.01 9.14
C ILE A 11 -8.55 5.41 10.49
N VAL A 12 -9.42 4.59 11.10
CA VAL A 12 -9.15 3.98 12.41
C VAL A 12 -7.90 3.10 12.36
N TRP A 13 -7.75 2.32 11.29
CA TRP A 13 -6.65 1.39 11.12
C TRP A 13 -5.30 2.08 11.00
N SER A 14 -5.23 3.22 10.29
CA SER A 14 -3.99 4.02 10.20
C SER A 14 -3.43 4.38 11.58
N TYR A 15 -4.30 4.76 12.53
CA TYR A 15 -3.88 5.05 13.91
C TYR A 15 -3.43 3.81 14.67
N LEU A 16 -4.11 2.67 14.47
CA LEU A 16 -3.73 1.40 15.10
C LEU A 16 -2.35 0.94 14.62
N VAL A 17 -2.09 1.00 13.31
CA VAL A 17 -0.81 0.62 12.73
C VAL A 17 0.31 1.53 13.23
N ALA A 18 0.09 2.84 13.25
CA ALA A 18 1.07 3.79 13.80
C ALA A 18 1.37 3.50 15.28
N GLY A 19 0.34 3.20 16.08
CA GLY A 19 0.48 2.86 17.49
C GLY A 19 1.26 1.55 17.73
N VAL A 20 1.02 0.53 16.91
CA VAL A 20 1.77 -0.74 16.98
C VAL A 20 3.21 -0.54 16.52
N ALA A 21 3.42 0.03 15.33
CA ALA A 21 4.74 0.23 14.74
C ALA A 21 5.64 1.13 15.61
N GLY A 22 5.08 2.17 16.22
CA GLY A 22 5.79 3.06 17.14
C GLY A 22 6.40 2.37 18.36
N ARG A 23 5.85 1.22 18.77
CA ARG A 23 6.37 0.42 19.90
C ARG A 23 7.45 -0.59 19.49
N LEU A 24 7.65 -0.80 18.20
CA LEU A 24 8.52 -1.85 17.65
C LEU A 24 9.92 -1.35 17.22
N GLY A 25 10.26 -0.10 17.55
CA GLY A 25 11.57 0.50 17.25
C GLY A 25 11.54 1.43 16.04
N GLN A 26 12.60 2.24 15.91
CA GLN A 26 12.66 3.35 14.95
C GLN A 26 12.50 2.87 13.49
N ASP A 27 13.17 1.79 13.12
CA ASP A 27 13.11 1.23 11.77
C ASP A 27 11.70 0.76 11.40
N VAL A 28 11.03 0.05 12.31
CA VAL A 28 9.66 -0.43 12.09
C VAL A 28 8.68 0.75 12.07
N SER A 29 8.82 1.70 12.99
CA SER A 29 7.95 2.88 13.10
C SER A 29 8.02 3.80 11.86
N SER A 30 9.20 3.91 11.25
CA SER A 30 9.44 4.70 10.05
C SER A 30 9.02 3.98 8.77
N ARG A 31 8.69 2.68 8.85
CA ARG A 31 8.34 1.83 7.70
C ARG A 31 9.34 2.02 6.55
N PHE A 32 10.63 2.02 6.87
CA PHE A 32 11.67 2.46 5.95
C PHE A 32 11.76 1.59 4.67
N LEU A 33 11.32 0.33 4.71
CA LEU A 33 11.29 -0.56 3.55
C LEU A 33 10.29 -0.09 2.48
N GLU A 34 9.23 0.58 2.92
CA GLU A 34 8.11 1.00 2.08
C GLU A 34 8.18 2.49 1.71
N HIS A 35 8.56 3.34 2.66
CA HIS A 35 8.57 4.81 2.45
C HIS A 35 9.97 5.42 2.49
N GLY A 36 10.96 4.67 2.97
CA GLY A 36 12.31 5.17 3.21
C GLY A 36 13.17 5.21 1.95
N SER A 37 14.05 6.20 1.94
CA SER A 37 15.27 6.19 1.13
C SER A 37 16.51 5.85 1.97
N VAL A 38 16.34 5.69 3.29
CA VAL A 38 17.41 5.49 4.27
C VAL A 38 17.00 4.48 5.35
N ILE A 39 17.98 3.85 6.00
CA ILE A 39 17.80 2.93 7.13
C ILE A 39 18.18 3.65 8.42
N PRO A 40 17.22 3.98 9.31
CA PRO A 40 17.49 4.80 10.50
C PRO A 40 18.56 4.22 11.43
N SER A 41 18.46 2.92 11.76
CA SER A 41 19.43 2.24 12.63
C SER A 41 20.84 2.16 12.06
N LEU A 42 21.03 2.33 10.76
CA LEU A 42 22.35 2.35 10.11
C LEU A 42 22.79 3.79 9.84
N ASN A 43 22.64 4.70 10.82
CA ASN A 43 23.01 6.12 10.70
C ASN A 43 22.38 6.81 9.47
N ASN A 44 21.13 6.47 9.14
CA ASN A 44 20.44 6.95 7.93
C ASN A 44 21.20 6.61 6.63
N SER A 45 21.87 5.46 6.58
CA SER A 45 22.48 4.96 5.34
C SER A 45 21.43 4.77 4.26
N ALA A 46 21.77 5.09 3.01
CA ALA A 46 20.86 4.91 1.87
C ALA A 46 20.34 3.47 1.80
N LEU A 47 19.04 3.31 1.53
CA LEU A 47 18.39 2.02 1.36
C LEU A 47 18.80 1.42 0.01
N THR A 48 19.66 0.41 0.05
CA THR A 48 20.19 -0.33 -1.10
C THR A 48 20.15 -1.82 -0.80
N ALA A 49 20.32 -2.67 -1.82
CA ALA A 49 20.44 -4.12 -1.59
C ALA A 49 21.58 -4.47 -0.60
N GLN A 50 22.69 -3.73 -0.67
CA GLN A 50 23.83 -3.96 0.22
C GLN A 50 23.54 -3.53 1.66
N SER A 51 23.03 -2.31 1.88
CA SER A 51 22.71 -1.83 3.22
C SER A 51 21.56 -2.62 3.86
N LEU A 52 20.57 -3.05 3.07
CA LEU A 52 19.52 -3.96 3.53
C LEU A 52 20.08 -5.34 3.90
N SER A 53 21.03 -5.88 3.13
CA SER A 53 21.70 -7.14 3.48
C SER A 53 22.47 -7.02 4.79
N LEU A 54 23.15 -5.89 5.02
CA LEU A 54 23.84 -5.62 6.27
C LEU A 54 22.84 -5.55 7.43
N TRP A 55 21.76 -4.80 7.25
CA TRP A 55 20.69 -4.67 8.24
C TRP A 55 20.03 -6.02 8.58
N LEU A 56 19.83 -6.91 7.61
CA LEU A 56 19.23 -8.24 7.86
C LEU A 56 20.16 -9.21 8.59
N ARG A 57 21.48 -9.01 8.48
CA ARG A 57 22.51 -9.89 9.06
C ARG A 57 22.97 -9.44 10.44
N ASP A 58 22.81 -8.17 10.74
CA ASP A 58 23.21 -7.60 12.02
C ASP A 58 22.30 -8.13 13.14
N SER A 59 22.91 -8.67 14.19
CA SER A 59 22.18 -9.20 15.35
C SER A 59 21.49 -8.09 16.14
N SER A 60 22.00 -6.86 16.08
CA SER A 60 21.43 -5.70 16.76
C SER A 60 20.11 -5.21 16.15
N THR A 61 19.89 -5.50 14.87
CA THR A 61 18.67 -5.13 14.10
C THR A 61 17.71 -6.30 13.94
N ALA A 62 18.13 -7.54 14.23
CA ALA A 62 17.28 -8.73 14.20
C ALA A 62 16.01 -8.60 15.06
N GLN A 63 16.08 -7.81 16.14
CA GLN A 63 14.94 -7.48 17.00
C GLN A 63 13.84 -6.67 16.28
N TYR A 64 14.14 -6.01 15.16
CA TYR A 64 13.19 -5.23 14.36
C TYR A 64 12.60 -6.05 13.21
N ALA A 65 13.41 -6.89 12.56
CA ALA A 65 12.99 -7.69 11.41
C ALA A 65 11.85 -8.66 11.73
N ARG A 66 11.91 -9.33 12.90
CA ARG A 66 10.89 -10.30 13.30
C ARG A 66 9.54 -9.63 13.61
N PRO A 67 9.45 -8.57 14.43
CA PRO A 67 8.20 -7.86 14.66
C PRO A 67 7.63 -7.22 13.40
N TYR A 68 8.47 -6.69 12.51
CA TYR A 68 8.01 -6.17 11.21
C TYR A 68 7.21 -7.23 10.46
N ARG A 69 7.79 -8.43 10.31
CA ARG A 69 7.15 -9.53 9.60
C ARG A 69 5.88 -10.06 10.30
N LEU A 70 5.89 -10.13 11.63
CA LEU A 70 4.81 -10.77 12.39
C LEU A 70 3.64 -9.83 12.71
N PHE A 71 3.87 -8.52 12.77
CA PHE A 71 2.85 -7.55 13.15
C PHE A 71 2.56 -6.57 12.02
N VAL A 72 3.58 -5.97 11.39
CA VAL A 72 3.33 -4.92 10.38
C VAL A 72 2.72 -5.50 9.11
N ILE A 73 3.30 -6.57 8.54
CA ILE A 73 2.78 -7.16 7.30
C ILE A 73 1.31 -7.64 7.43
N PRO A 74 0.90 -8.37 8.49
CA PRO A 74 -0.51 -8.72 8.64
C PRO A 74 -1.44 -7.52 8.81
N LEU A 75 -0.97 -6.46 9.48
CA LEU A 75 -1.74 -5.23 9.59
C LEU A 75 -1.90 -4.53 8.24
N ASP A 76 -0.89 -4.60 7.38
CA ASP A 76 -0.93 -4.03 6.03
C ASP A 76 -1.92 -4.77 5.14
N LEU A 77 -2.04 -6.10 5.24
CA LEU A 77 -3.07 -6.85 4.52
C LEU A 77 -4.50 -6.42 4.89
N VAL A 78 -4.73 -6.08 6.16
CA VAL A 78 -6.03 -5.54 6.57
C VAL A 78 -6.22 -4.12 6.03
N TYR A 79 -5.19 -3.28 6.09
CA TYR A 79 -5.23 -1.95 5.50
C TYR A 79 -5.51 -2.01 3.99
N LEU A 80 -4.88 -2.94 3.28
CA LEU A 80 -5.05 -3.20 1.86
C LEU A 80 -6.50 -3.60 1.53
N ALA A 81 -7.08 -4.50 2.32
CA ALA A 81 -8.48 -4.89 2.15
C ALA A 81 -9.44 -3.71 2.38
N LEU A 82 -9.16 -2.88 3.38
CA LEU A 82 -9.96 -1.70 3.69
C LEU A 82 -9.82 -0.62 2.62
N LEU A 83 -8.59 -0.24 2.24
CA LEU A 83 -8.35 0.80 1.26
C LEU A 83 -8.73 0.34 -0.15
N GLY A 84 -8.31 -0.85 -0.56
CA GLY A 84 -8.69 -1.43 -1.84
C GLY A 84 -10.21 -1.61 -1.96
N GLY A 85 -10.86 -2.06 -0.88
CA GLY A 85 -12.31 -2.17 -0.80
C GLY A 85 -13.01 -0.81 -0.90
N PHE A 86 -12.51 0.21 -0.22
CA PHE A 86 -13.02 1.58 -0.33
C PHE A 86 -12.88 2.12 -1.75
N LEU A 87 -11.69 2.02 -2.35
CA LEU A 87 -11.41 2.53 -3.69
C LEU A 87 -12.29 1.83 -4.74
N ALA A 88 -12.34 0.50 -4.72
CA ALA A 88 -13.13 -0.26 -5.68
C ALA A 88 -14.63 0.01 -5.53
N THR A 89 -15.18 -0.12 -4.31
CA THR A 89 -16.63 0.02 -4.10
C THR A 89 -17.10 1.47 -4.13
N GLY A 90 -16.26 2.42 -3.69
CA GLY A 90 -16.54 3.84 -3.74
C GLY A 90 -16.56 4.36 -5.16
N ALA A 91 -15.54 4.01 -5.96
CA ALA A 91 -15.47 4.41 -7.36
C ALA A 91 -16.63 3.80 -8.17
N LEU A 92 -16.95 2.51 -7.98
CA LEU A 92 -18.09 1.87 -8.63
C LEU A 92 -19.43 2.52 -8.26
N TRP A 93 -19.66 2.78 -6.98
CA TRP A 93 -20.91 3.41 -6.55
C TRP A 93 -21.07 4.79 -7.16
N CYS A 94 -20.00 5.60 -7.22
CA CYS A 94 -20.05 6.90 -7.87
C CYS A 94 -20.24 6.76 -9.39
N ALA A 95 -19.57 5.80 -10.02
CA ALA A 95 -19.69 5.53 -11.45
C ALA A 95 -21.10 5.11 -11.85
N GLU A 96 -21.78 4.28 -11.07
CA GLU A 96 -23.16 3.85 -11.36
C GLU A 96 -24.17 5.00 -11.32
N ALA A 97 -23.88 6.07 -10.58
CA ALA A 97 -24.72 7.28 -10.56
C ALA A 97 -24.53 8.18 -11.79
N LEU A 98 -23.53 7.91 -12.64
CA LEU A 98 -23.23 8.73 -13.82
C LEU A 98 -23.89 8.20 -15.09
N ALA A 99 -24.30 9.12 -15.97
CA ALA A 99 -24.73 8.80 -17.32
C ALA A 99 -23.51 8.62 -18.24
N TRP A 100 -23.05 7.37 -18.38
CA TRP A 100 -21.90 7.05 -19.23
C TRP A 100 -22.22 7.19 -20.73
N PRO A 101 -21.26 7.66 -21.56
CA PRO A 101 -21.36 7.59 -23.01
C PRO A 101 -21.54 6.14 -23.48
N ASP A 102 -22.35 5.91 -24.52
CA ASP A 102 -22.66 4.55 -25.01
C ASP A 102 -21.41 3.71 -25.34
N ALA A 103 -20.37 4.35 -25.87
CA ALA A 103 -19.10 3.71 -26.18
C ALA A 103 -18.36 3.16 -24.94
N LEU A 104 -18.62 3.72 -23.75
CA LEU A 104 -17.94 3.37 -22.51
C LEU A 104 -18.76 2.47 -21.59
N LYS A 105 -20.07 2.33 -21.80
CA LYS A 105 -20.95 1.52 -20.95
C LYS A 105 -20.47 0.08 -20.76
N LEU A 106 -19.90 -0.52 -21.81
CA LEU A 106 -19.35 -1.89 -21.75
C LEU A 106 -18.02 -1.98 -20.98
N TRP A 107 -17.26 -0.89 -20.91
CA TRP A 107 -15.91 -0.86 -20.33
C TRP A 107 -15.84 -0.16 -18.98
N GLN A 108 -16.88 0.54 -18.56
CA GLN A 108 -16.89 1.38 -17.36
C GLN A 108 -16.42 0.60 -16.12
N TRP A 109 -16.84 -0.64 -15.95
CA TRP A 109 -16.45 -1.48 -14.82
C TRP A 109 -14.95 -1.77 -14.82
N TYR A 110 -14.37 -2.06 -15.99
CA TYR A 110 -12.93 -2.31 -16.11
C TYR A 110 -12.12 -1.04 -15.90
N LEU A 111 -12.57 0.09 -16.45
CA LEU A 111 -11.89 1.37 -16.30
C LEU A 111 -11.88 1.82 -14.84
N VAL A 112 -13.03 1.72 -14.17
CA VAL A 112 -13.22 2.16 -12.78
C VAL A 112 -12.52 1.22 -11.77
N LEU A 113 -12.49 -0.09 -12.04
CA LEU A 113 -11.84 -1.04 -11.14
C LEU A 113 -10.34 -1.17 -11.36
N ALA A 114 -9.83 -0.90 -12.56
CA ALA A 114 -8.44 -1.17 -12.90
C ALA A 114 -7.45 -0.48 -11.95
N PRO A 115 -7.56 0.82 -11.61
CA PRO A 115 -6.61 1.45 -10.70
C PRO A 115 -6.61 0.82 -9.31
N ALA A 116 -7.78 0.51 -8.76
CA ALA A 116 -7.89 -0.14 -7.45
C ALA A 116 -7.29 -1.55 -7.47
N VAL A 117 -7.54 -2.35 -8.51
CA VAL A 117 -6.98 -3.70 -8.66
C VAL A 117 -5.46 -3.65 -8.83
N LEU A 118 -4.94 -2.75 -9.67
CA LEU A 118 -3.51 -2.59 -9.89
C LEU A 118 -2.79 -2.16 -8.61
N TYR A 119 -3.40 -1.27 -7.82
CA TYR A 119 -2.93 -0.94 -6.48
C TYR A 119 -2.84 -2.19 -5.60
N VAL A 120 -3.93 -2.97 -5.50
CA VAL A 120 -3.97 -4.16 -4.64
C VAL A 120 -2.90 -5.19 -5.02
N VAL A 121 -2.73 -5.42 -6.32
CA VAL A 121 -1.71 -6.33 -6.85
C VAL A 121 -0.29 -5.82 -6.54
N ALA A 122 -0.03 -4.53 -6.74
CA ALA A 122 1.28 -3.94 -6.48
C ALA A 122 1.65 -4.00 -4.98
N ASP A 123 0.73 -3.67 -4.09
CA ASP A 123 0.92 -3.73 -2.63
C ASP A 123 1.12 -5.17 -2.15
N THR A 124 0.30 -6.11 -2.64
CA THR A 124 0.48 -7.54 -2.33
C THR A 124 1.86 -8.04 -2.78
N LEU A 125 2.31 -7.65 -3.97
CA LEU A 125 3.63 -8.04 -4.48
C LEU A 125 4.75 -7.45 -3.61
N GLU A 126 4.64 -6.19 -3.23
CA GLU A 126 5.58 -5.54 -2.30
C GLU A 126 5.65 -6.27 -0.96
N ASP A 127 4.51 -6.50 -0.31
CA ASP A 127 4.42 -7.15 0.99
C ASP A 127 5.01 -8.57 0.96
N VAL A 128 4.74 -9.33 -0.09
CA VAL A 128 5.31 -10.66 -0.28
C VAL A 128 6.84 -10.58 -0.42
N LEU A 129 7.35 -9.63 -1.20
CA LEU A 129 8.79 -9.46 -1.38
C LEU A 129 9.48 -9.03 -0.09
N ILE A 130 8.90 -8.08 0.64
CA ILE A 130 9.38 -7.67 1.97
C ILE A 130 9.35 -8.86 2.93
N PHE A 131 8.25 -9.62 2.96
CA PHE A 131 8.14 -10.81 3.82
C PHE A 131 9.24 -11.84 3.51
N VAL A 132 9.47 -12.13 2.23
CA VAL A 132 10.51 -13.06 1.77
C VAL A 132 11.89 -12.56 2.17
N LEU A 133 12.17 -11.26 1.99
CA LEU A 133 13.42 -10.63 2.40
C LEU A 133 13.65 -10.71 3.91
N LEU A 134 12.64 -10.35 4.71
CA LEU A 134 12.69 -10.42 6.17
C LEU A 134 12.80 -11.86 6.70
N ARG A 135 12.42 -12.86 5.90
CA ARG A 135 12.57 -14.28 6.25
C ARG A 135 13.97 -14.80 5.93
N SER A 136 14.63 -14.23 4.93
CA SER A 136 15.94 -14.68 4.49
C SER A 136 17.05 -13.90 5.18
N SER A 137 17.82 -14.53 6.06
CA SER A 137 19.02 -13.93 6.67
C SER A 137 20.24 -13.89 5.72
N THR A 138 20.01 -13.94 4.41
CA THR A 138 21.05 -14.11 3.37
C THR A 138 21.34 -12.80 2.63
N THR A 139 22.15 -12.86 1.57
CA THR A 139 22.42 -11.68 0.72
C THR A 139 21.15 -11.31 -0.03
N VAL A 140 20.76 -10.04 0.02
CA VAL A 140 19.71 -9.50 -0.83
C VAL A 140 20.26 -9.35 -2.25
N SER A 141 19.67 -10.06 -3.20
CA SER A 141 19.98 -9.89 -4.62
C SER A 141 19.53 -8.51 -5.09
N SER A 142 20.38 -7.82 -5.86
CA SER A 142 20.04 -6.54 -6.49
C SER A 142 18.78 -6.63 -7.35
N GLY A 143 18.56 -7.76 -8.03
CA GLY A 143 17.35 -7.98 -8.84
C GLY A 143 16.09 -7.99 -7.99
N LEU A 144 16.09 -8.74 -6.89
CA LEU A 144 14.93 -8.82 -5.98
C LEU A 144 14.65 -7.47 -5.30
N PHE A 145 15.71 -6.78 -4.87
CA PHE A 145 15.59 -5.43 -4.31
C PHE A 145 14.99 -4.44 -5.32
N SER A 146 15.45 -4.47 -6.58
CA SER A 146 14.89 -3.61 -7.63
C SER A 146 13.42 -3.90 -7.91
N ILE A 147 13.01 -5.18 -7.92
CA ILE A 147 11.59 -5.55 -8.09
C ILE A 147 10.77 -5.04 -6.90
N MET A 148 11.25 -5.20 -5.66
CA MET A 148 10.59 -4.67 -4.47
C MET A 148 10.40 -3.16 -4.58
N ARG A 149 11.45 -2.40 -4.91
CA ARG A 149 11.36 -0.95 -5.07
C ARG A 149 10.45 -0.52 -6.21
N PHE A 150 10.43 -1.28 -7.30
CA PHE A 150 9.50 -1.04 -8.40
C PHE A 150 8.04 -1.28 -7.95
N ALA A 151 7.77 -2.35 -7.20
CA ALA A 151 6.45 -2.64 -6.65
C ALA A 151 5.98 -1.52 -5.71
N THR A 152 6.85 -1.06 -4.80
CA THR A 152 6.60 0.10 -3.92
C THR A 152 6.24 1.36 -4.73
N ALA A 153 7.01 1.67 -5.78
CA ALA A 153 6.75 2.83 -6.62
C ALA A 153 5.42 2.69 -7.38
N ALA A 154 5.16 1.51 -7.96
CA ALA A 154 3.93 1.21 -8.69
C ALA A 154 2.70 1.32 -7.77
N LYS A 155 2.78 0.79 -6.55
CA LYS A 155 1.76 0.93 -5.52
C LYS A 155 1.40 2.40 -5.30
N LEU A 156 2.40 3.25 -5.04
CA LEU A 156 2.17 4.67 -4.75
C LEU A 156 1.53 5.41 -5.93
N VAL A 157 1.90 5.06 -7.16
CA VAL A 157 1.26 5.61 -8.36
C VAL A 157 -0.18 5.14 -8.46
N PHE A 158 -0.44 3.83 -8.37
CA PHE A 158 -1.78 3.29 -8.55
C PHE A 158 -2.75 3.72 -7.45
N VAL A 159 -2.30 3.78 -6.19
CA VAL A 159 -3.16 4.28 -5.10
C VAL A 159 -3.50 5.76 -5.31
N SER A 160 -2.56 6.57 -5.80
CA SER A 160 -2.80 7.98 -6.09
C SER A 160 -3.79 8.16 -7.24
N VAL A 161 -3.64 7.38 -8.31
CA VAL A 161 -4.57 7.36 -9.44
C VAL A 161 -5.97 6.93 -9.00
N ALA A 162 -6.07 5.84 -8.23
CA ALA A 162 -7.35 5.33 -7.72
C ALA A 162 -8.05 6.33 -6.79
N LEU A 163 -7.29 7.02 -5.91
CA LEU A 163 -7.83 8.08 -5.06
C LEU A 163 -8.36 9.26 -5.88
N PHE A 164 -7.58 9.70 -6.87
CA PHE A 164 -7.98 10.80 -7.75
C PHE A 164 -9.22 10.44 -8.57
N GLU A 165 -9.26 9.23 -9.13
CA GLU A 165 -10.43 8.70 -9.84
C GLU A 165 -11.66 8.65 -8.95
N THR A 166 -11.54 8.05 -7.75
CA THR A 166 -12.65 7.94 -6.79
C THR A 166 -13.19 9.33 -6.42
N LEU A 167 -12.30 10.30 -6.20
CA LEU A 167 -12.68 11.69 -5.91
C LEU A 167 -13.37 12.35 -7.11
N ALA A 168 -12.82 12.20 -8.32
CA ALA A 168 -13.37 12.79 -9.53
C ALA A 168 -14.77 12.24 -9.84
N LEU A 169 -14.97 10.94 -9.70
CA LEU A 169 -16.28 10.29 -9.83
C LEU A 169 -17.24 10.76 -8.74
N GLY A 170 -16.76 10.90 -7.51
CA GLY A 170 -17.54 11.45 -6.40
C GLY A 170 -18.04 12.86 -6.68
N VAL A 171 -17.15 13.76 -7.11
CA VAL A 171 -17.53 15.13 -7.49
C VAL A 171 -18.52 15.13 -8.67
N ALA A 172 -18.21 14.39 -9.74
CA ALA A 172 -19.07 14.32 -10.92
C ALA A 172 -20.49 13.81 -10.58
N SER A 173 -20.59 12.76 -9.76
CA SER A 173 -21.89 12.19 -9.38
C SER A 173 -22.73 13.18 -8.55
N THR A 174 -22.11 13.94 -7.64
CA THR A 174 -22.83 14.95 -6.87
C THR A 174 -23.34 16.12 -7.72
N LEU A 175 -22.59 16.52 -8.74
CA LEU A 175 -23.00 17.61 -9.65
C LEU A 175 -24.16 17.18 -10.57
N MET A 176 -24.21 15.92 -10.99
CA MET A 176 -25.24 15.41 -11.90
C MET A 176 -26.56 15.03 -11.22
N VAL A 177 -26.58 14.80 -9.90
CA VAL A 177 -27.81 14.50 -9.14
C VAL A 177 -28.59 15.78 -8.77
N GLY A 178 -28.02 16.96 -9.03
CA GLY A 178 -28.62 18.26 -8.69
C GLY A 178 -29.56 18.87 -9.75
N ASP A 179 -29.71 18.22 -10.91
CA ASP A 179 -30.62 18.61 -12.00
C ASP A 179 -31.83 17.66 -12.11
#